data_AF-A0A8A1LCZ6-F1
#
_entry.id   AF-A0A8A1LCZ6-F1
#
_cell.length_a   1.000
_cell.length_b   1.000
_cell.length_c   1.000
_cell.angle_alpha   90.00
_cell.angle_beta   90.00
_cell.angle_gamma   90.00
#
_symmetry.space_group_name_H-M   'P 1'
#
loop_
_entity.id
_entity.type
_entity.pdbx_description
1 polymer ?
#
loop_
_entity_poly.entity_id
_entity_poly.type
_entity_poly.pdbx_seq_one_letter_code
_entity_poly.pdbx_strand_id
1 'polypeptide(L)'
;MKAYPRSSGGGGTANLQESITHRIRLFYTYWALKEAYIKMTGEALLAPWLRDLEFANVVVPAPPLSRPSPSPSPSPSPYPYASASASASSLWGVPETGVRAMLYGREVPEVRLEVVAFGNDYIFATAGRGGGFGNSMGPHEEGARWDEFRLVDIERDVEPCASGKCGCLH
;
A
#
# COMPACT_ATOMS: atom_id res chain seq x y z
N MET A 1 -32.78 48.85 -12.96
CA MET A 1 -31.85 47.96 -12.24
C MET A 1 -31.90 46.58 -12.87
N LYS A 2 -30.84 46.15 -13.55
CA LYS A 2 -30.73 44.76 -14.04
C LYS A 2 -30.02 43.95 -12.95
N ALA A 3 -30.72 42.99 -12.37
CA ALA A 3 -30.13 42.01 -11.45
C ALA A 3 -29.37 40.97 -12.28
N TYR A 4 -28.09 40.78 -11.97
CA TYR A 4 -27.30 39.67 -12.52
C TYR A 4 -27.59 38.40 -11.70
N PRO A 5 -27.75 37.23 -12.33
CA PRO A 5 -27.88 35.99 -11.61
C PRO A 5 -26.56 35.66 -10.91
N ARG A 6 -26.66 35.31 -9.63
CA ARG A 6 -25.56 34.92 -8.76
C ARG A 6 -25.10 33.51 -9.18
N SER A 7 -23.91 33.42 -9.78
CA SER A 7 -23.28 32.16 -10.14
C SER A 7 -23.02 31.31 -8.89
N SER A 8 -23.50 30.07 -8.89
CA SER A 8 -23.38 29.12 -7.78
C SER A 8 -21.96 28.54 -7.78
N GLY A 9 -21.09 29.05 -6.90
CA GLY A 9 -19.67 28.69 -6.77
C GLY A 9 -19.40 27.36 -6.06
N GLY A 10 -20.11 26.28 -6.39
CA GLY A 10 -19.96 24.96 -5.75
C GLY A 10 -18.94 24.01 -6.38
N GLY A 11 -18.57 24.21 -7.66
CA GLY A 11 -17.71 23.25 -8.39
C GLY A 11 -16.19 23.42 -8.20
N GLY A 12 -15.73 24.63 -7.85
CA GLY A 12 -14.29 24.92 -7.75
C GLY A 12 -13.63 24.35 -6.50
N THR A 13 -14.38 24.23 -5.40
CA THR A 13 -13.86 23.74 -4.11
C THR A 13 -13.71 22.22 -4.10
N ALA A 14 -14.62 21.48 -4.73
CA ALA A 14 -14.55 20.02 -4.86
C ALA A 14 -13.30 19.60 -5.66
N ASN A 15 -13.07 20.23 -6.82
CA ASN A 15 -11.90 19.95 -7.66
C ASN A 15 -10.58 20.31 -6.95
N LEU A 16 -10.56 21.39 -6.16
CA LEU A 16 -9.39 21.74 -5.36
C LEU A 16 -9.11 20.69 -4.28
N GLN A 17 -10.13 20.27 -3.53
CA GLN A 17 -10.00 19.25 -2.49
C GLN A 17 -9.51 17.91 -3.05
N GLU A 18 -10.03 17.50 -4.20
CA GLU A 18 -9.57 16.29 -4.90
C GLU A 18 -8.10 16.42 -5.32
N SER A 19 -7.71 17.57 -5.87
CA SER A 19 -6.31 17.81 -6.25
C SER A 19 -5.35 17.81 -5.05
N ILE A 20 -5.78 18.34 -3.90
CA ILE A 20 -4.99 18.35 -2.66
C ILE A 20 -4.85 16.91 -2.15
N THR A 21 -5.96 16.17 -2.11
CA THR A 21 -5.99 14.77 -1.67
C THR A 21 -5.05 13.92 -2.53
N HIS A 22 -5.12 14.08 -3.85
CA HIS A 22 -4.24 13.37 -4.79
C HIS A 22 -2.77 13.72 -4.57
N ARG A 23 -2.43 15.01 -4.39
CA ARG A 23 -1.05 15.46 -4.15
C ARG A 23 -0.48 14.94 -2.83
N ILE A 24 -1.29 14.92 -1.77
CA ILE A 24 -0.89 14.36 -0.48
C ILE A 24 -0.64 12.86 -0.60
N ARG A 25 -1.53 12.14 -1.30
CA ARG A 25 -1.37 10.70 -1.52
C ARG A 25 -0.14 10.37 -2.36
N LEU A 26 0.12 11.16 -3.40
CA LEU A 26 1.34 11.07 -4.21
C LEU A 26 2.59 11.29 -3.35
N PHE A 27 2.59 12.34 -2.52
CA PHE A 27 3.70 12.63 -1.61
C PHE A 27 4.00 11.43 -0.69
N TYR A 28 2.98 10.88 -0.04
CA TYR A 28 3.16 9.73 0.86
C TYR A 28 3.51 8.44 0.12
N THR A 29 3.12 8.29 -1.15
CA THR A 29 3.59 7.19 -2.00
C THR A 29 5.11 7.25 -2.19
N TYR A 30 5.65 8.41 -2.57
CA TYR A 30 7.10 8.61 -2.69
C TYR A 30 7.82 8.49 -1.35
N TRP A 31 7.24 9.01 -0.26
CA TRP A 31 7.79 8.85 1.07
C TRP A 31 7.92 7.36 1.44
N ALA A 32 6.83 6.60 1.30
CA ALA A 32 6.81 5.18 1.63
C ALA A 32 7.85 4.41 0.82
N LEU A 33 7.98 4.71 -0.48
CA LEU A 33 9.01 4.12 -1.35
C LEU A 33 10.44 4.43 -0.86
N LYS A 34 10.74 5.69 -0.51
CA LYS A 34 12.05 6.06 0.07
C LYS A 34 12.32 5.28 1.35
N GLU A 35 11.35 5.27 2.27
CA GLU A 35 11.45 4.56 3.54
C GLU A 35 11.67 3.06 3.37
N ALA A 36 10.94 2.42 2.45
CA ALA A 36 11.10 1.00 2.16
C ALA A 36 12.52 0.70 1.64
N TYR A 37 13.01 1.52 0.71
CA TYR A 37 14.36 1.37 0.16
C TYR A 37 15.45 1.55 1.23
N ILE A 38 15.35 2.59 2.07
CA ILE A 38 16.30 2.84 3.18
C ILE A 38 16.30 1.66 4.17
N LYS A 39 15.12 1.14 4.53
CA LYS A 39 15.00 0.00 5.43
C LYS A 39 15.62 -1.26 4.84
N MET A 40 15.44 -1.47 3.53
CA MET A 40 16.03 -2.60 2.80
C MET A 40 17.57 -2.53 2.79
N THR A 41 18.18 -1.35 2.66
CA THR A 41 19.65 -1.22 2.67
C THR A 41 20.26 -1.28 4.07
N GLY A 42 19.50 -0.93 5.12
CA GLY A 42 19.96 -0.93 6.50
C GLY A 42 20.86 0.24 6.89
N GLU A 43 21.11 1.19 5.97
CA GLU A 43 21.95 2.38 6.23
C GLU A 43 21.24 3.48 7.04
N ALA A 44 19.90 3.44 7.08
CA ALA A 44 19.05 4.34 7.86
C ALA A 44 19.41 5.83 7.67
N LEU A 45 19.75 6.54 8.76
CA LEU A 45 20.01 7.99 8.78
C LEU A 45 21.33 8.39 8.12
N LEU A 46 22.19 7.43 7.78
CA LEU A 46 23.53 7.68 7.27
C LEU A 46 23.62 7.72 5.75
N ALA A 47 22.51 7.68 5.03
CA ALA A 47 22.47 7.61 3.57
C ALA A 47 22.70 8.99 2.90
N PRO A 48 23.93 9.40 2.53
CA PRO A 48 24.15 10.69 1.84
C PRO A 48 23.48 10.72 0.46
N TRP A 49 23.28 9.53 -0.12
CA TRP A 49 22.70 9.29 -1.44
C TRP A 49 21.18 9.45 -1.49
N LEU A 50 20.51 9.73 -0.36
CA LEU A 50 19.05 9.79 -0.31
C LEU A 50 18.46 10.85 -1.27
N ARG A 51 19.22 11.92 -1.55
CA ARG A 51 18.84 12.96 -2.51
C ARG A 51 18.91 12.47 -3.96
N ASP A 52 19.79 11.52 -4.23
CA ASP A 52 20.04 10.93 -5.54
C ASP A 52 19.24 9.64 -5.78
N LEU A 53 18.49 9.19 -4.77
CA LEU A 53 17.49 8.12 -4.91
C LEU A 53 16.19 8.71 -5.47
N GLU A 54 15.84 8.26 -6.66
CA GLU A 54 14.63 8.61 -7.40
C GLU A 54 13.83 7.35 -7.76
N PHE A 55 12.57 7.54 -8.12
CA PHE A 55 11.69 6.45 -8.54
C PHE A 55 11.02 6.80 -9.87
N ALA A 56 11.05 5.87 -10.81
CA ALA A 56 10.35 5.97 -12.08
C ALA A 56 9.13 5.05 -12.11
N ASN A 57 8.16 5.37 -12.97
CA ASN A 57 6.91 4.62 -13.14
C ASN A 57 6.06 4.50 -11.86
N VAL A 58 6.10 5.52 -10.99
CA VAL A 58 5.31 5.51 -9.75
C VAL A 58 3.83 5.70 -10.09
N VAL A 59 3.02 4.74 -9.67
CA VAL A 59 1.55 4.81 -9.69
C VAL A 59 1.08 5.01 -8.24
N VAL A 60 0.18 5.96 -8.03
CA VAL A 60 -0.43 6.20 -6.72
C VAL A 60 -1.48 5.12 -6.47
N PRO A 61 -1.35 4.29 -5.43
CA PRO A 61 -2.29 3.20 -5.21
C PRO A 61 -3.66 3.75 -4.86
N ALA A 62 -4.67 3.37 -5.64
CA ALA A 62 -6.05 3.75 -5.36
C ALA A 62 -6.53 3.11 -4.04
N PRO A 63 -7.31 3.82 -3.22
CA PRO A 63 -8.03 3.19 -2.13
C PRO A 63 -8.88 2.02 -2.66
N PRO A 64 -9.02 0.92 -1.89
CA PRO A 64 -9.96 -0.13 -2.25
C PRO A 64 -11.37 0.45 -2.36
N LEU A 65 -12.15 -0.02 -3.33
CA LEU A 65 -13.56 0.37 -3.44
C LEU A 65 -14.29 -0.14 -2.20
N SER A 66 -14.77 0.77 -1.34
CA SER A 66 -15.69 0.45 -0.26
C SER A 66 -16.90 -0.26 -0.86
N ARG A 67 -16.98 -1.59 -0.75
CA ARG A 67 -18.19 -2.31 -1.18
C ARG A 67 -19.33 -1.78 -0.32
N PRO A 68 -20.45 -1.27 -0.89
CA PRO A 68 -21.60 -0.90 -0.09
C PRO A 68 -22.01 -2.13 0.74
N SER A 69 -22.22 -1.89 2.02
CA SER A 69 -22.60 -2.89 3.02
C SER A 69 -23.68 -3.82 2.46
N PRO A 70 -23.58 -5.16 2.66
CA PRO A 70 -24.68 -6.04 2.31
C PRO A 70 -25.91 -5.54 3.07
N SER A 71 -27.01 -5.37 2.33
CA SER A 71 -28.31 -5.00 2.86
C SER A 71 -28.65 -5.79 4.14
N PRO A 72 -29.38 -5.20 5.10
CA PRO A 72 -29.74 -5.90 6.33
C PRO A 72 -30.56 -7.14 5.97
N SER A 73 -29.92 -8.31 6.04
CA SER A 73 -30.60 -9.60 5.88
C SER A 73 -31.32 -9.88 7.21
N PRO A 74 -32.61 -10.24 7.20
CA PRO A 74 -33.41 -10.41 8.41
C PRO A 74 -33.16 -11.74 9.16
N SER A 75 -32.03 -12.41 8.96
CA SER A 75 -31.72 -13.72 9.53
C SER A 75 -30.53 -13.66 10.49
N PRO A 76 -30.76 -13.80 11.81
CA PRO A 76 -29.65 -13.87 12.77
C PRO A 76 -28.91 -15.20 12.59
N SER A 77 -27.70 -15.15 12.06
CA SER A 77 -26.76 -16.28 12.15
C SER A 77 -26.33 -16.45 13.61
N PRO A 78 -26.29 -17.67 14.19
CA PRO A 78 -25.95 -17.89 15.61
C PRO A 78 -24.49 -17.63 15.98
N TYR A 79 -23.64 -17.24 15.02
CA TYR A 79 -22.19 -17.12 15.17
C TYR A 79 -21.73 -15.69 14.85
N PRO A 80 -21.64 -14.79 15.85
CA PRO A 80 -21.36 -13.37 15.63
C PRO A 80 -19.89 -13.03 15.28
N TYR A 81 -19.00 -14.02 15.13
CA TYR A 81 -17.55 -13.80 14.97
C TYR A 81 -16.98 -14.24 13.61
N ALA A 82 -17.77 -14.81 12.70
CA ALA A 82 -17.28 -15.31 11.41
C ALA A 82 -17.21 -14.25 10.29
N SER A 83 -17.66 -13.01 10.52
CA SER A 83 -17.81 -11.97 9.50
C SER A 83 -16.69 -10.92 9.47
N ALA A 84 -15.74 -10.95 10.40
CA ALA A 84 -14.64 -9.97 10.47
C ALA A 84 -13.45 -10.30 9.53
N SER A 85 -13.26 -11.57 9.17
CA SER A 85 -12.15 -11.98 8.30
C SER A 85 -12.39 -11.69 6.82
N ALA A 86 -13.65 -11.67 6.37
CA ALA A 86 -13.99 -11.37 4.97
C ALA A 86 -13.97 -9.85 4.67
N SER A 87 -14.08 -9.01 5.70
CA SER A 87 -14.02 -7.55 5.58
C SER A 87 -12.59 -7.01 5.52
N ALA A 88 -11.62 -7.74 6.05
CA ALA A 88 -10.19 -7.41 6.08
C ALA A 88 -9.53 -7.35 4.69
N SER A 89 -9.74 -8.37 3.86
CA SER A 89 -9.23 -8.41 2.48
C SER A 89 -9.86 -7.32 1.60
N SER A 90 -11.09 -6.91 1.92
CA SER A 90 -11.75 -5.78 1.25
C SER A 90 -11.13 -4.42 1.57
N LEU A 91 -10.21 -4.33 2.55
CA LEU A 91 -9.46 -3.13 2.88
C LEU A 91 -8.13 -3.02 2.14
N TRP A 92 -7.65 -4.09 1.49
CA TRP A 92 -6.43 -4.01 0.72
C TRP A 92 -6.75 -3.61 -0.72
N GLY A 93 -5.99 -2.64 -1.25
CA GLY A 93 -6.03 -2.27 -2.66
C GLY A 93 -5.29 -3.28 -3.54
N VAL A 94 -5.28 -3.02 -4.85
CA VAL A 94 -4.43 -3.78 -5.78
C VAL A 94 -2.98 -3.32 -5.61
N PRO A 95 -2.01 -4.23 -5.45
CA PRO A 95 -0.60 -3.87 -5.43
C PRO A 95 -0.16 -3.28 -6.77
N GLU A 96 0.35 -2.06 -6.74
CA GLU A 96 0.99 -1.41 -7.88
C GLU A 96 2.45 -1.88 -7.98
N THR A 97 2.80 -2.45 -9.12
CA THR A 97 4.12 -3.01 -9.41
C THR A 97 4.80 -2.25 -10.56
N GLY A 98 6.07 -2.53 -10.83
CA GLY A 98 6.81 -1.91 -11.96
C GLY A 98 7.45 -0.57 -11.65
N VAL A 99 7.39 -0.11 -10.40
CA VAL A 99 8.19 1.03 -9.91
C VAL A 99 9.67 0.68 -10.01
N ARG A 100 10.48 1.58 -10.55
CA ARG A 100 11.92 1.39 -10.74
C ARG A 100 12.71 2.33 -9.83
N ALA A 101 13.64 1.79 -9.07
CA ALA A 101 14.59 2.59 -8.29
C ALA A 101 15.72 3.10 -9.21
N MET A 102 16.01 4.38 -9.10
CA MET A 102 17.14 5.04 -9.77
C MET A 102 18.05 5.62 -8.68
N LEU A 103 19.33 5.28 -8.70
CA LEU A 103 20.33 5.80 -7.78
C LEU A 103 21.44 6.47 -8.58
N TYR A 104 21.71 7.75 -8.31
CA TYR A 104 22.66 8.56 -9.10
C TYR A 104 22.32 8.54 -10.60
N GLY A 105 21.04 8.59 -10.93
CA GLY A 105 20.53 8.54 -12.31
C GLY A 105 20.68 7.19 -13.01
N ARG A 106 21.11 6.13 -12.30
CA ARG A 106 21.22 4.77 -12.84
C ARG A 106 20.17 3.87 -12.23
N GLU A 107 19.54 3.04 -13.05
CA GLU A 107 18.58 2.05 -12.56
C GLU A 107 19.28 1.03 -11.66
N VAL A 108 18.60 0.61 -10.60
CA VAL A 108 19.00 -0.46 -9.70
C VAL A 108 18.09 -1.68 -9.95
N PRO A 109 18.35 -2.46 -11.01
CA PRO A 109 17.42 -3.49 -11.51
C PRO A 109 17.23 -4.67 -10.56
N GLU A 110 18.14 -4.88 -9.61
CA GLU A 110 18.06 -5.91 -8.58
C GLU A 110 17.14 -5.55 -7.41
N VAL A 111 16.49 -4.38 -7.45
CA VAL A 111 15.51 -3.97 -6.45
C VAL A 111 14.10 -4.07 -7.02
N ARG A 112 13.23 -4.79 -6.31
CA ARG A 112 11.80 -4.84 -6.56
C ARG A 112 11.08 -3.92 -5.58
N LEU A 113 10.11 -3.16 -6.10
CA LEU A 113 9.25 -2.27 -5.33
C LEU A 113 7.79 -2.56 -5.67
N GLU A 114 6.94 -2.58 -4.65
CA GLU A 114 5.49 -2.55 -4.83
C GLU A 114 4.87 -1.60 -3.80
N VAL A 115 3.75 -1.01 -4.18
CA VAL A 115 2.98 -0.12 -3.31
C VAL A 115 1.52 -0.55 -3.30
N VAL A 116 0.91 -0.61 -2.12
CA VAL A 116 -0.51 -0.98 -1.96
C VAL A 116 -1.19 -0.04 -0.97
N ALA A 117 -2.47 0.23 -1.21
CA ALA A 117 -3.31 0.96 -0.28
C ALA A 117 -3.92 0.03 0.77
N PHE A 118 -4.07 0.53 1.99
CA PHE A 118 -4.91 -0.11 3.01
C PHE A 118 -5.96 0.89 3.50
N GLY A 119 -7.22 0.59 3.19
CA GLY A 119 -8.32 1.53 3.34
C GLY A 119 -8.05 2.86 2.61
N ASN A 120 -8.60 3.94 3.15
CA ASN A 120 -8.47 5.26 2.55
C ASN A 120 -7.16 5.97 2.93
N ASP A 121 -6.60 5.65 4.10
CA ASP A 121 -5.65 6.53 4.77
C ASP A 121 -4.21 6.00 4.77
N TYR A 122 -4.01 4.71 4.52
CA TYR A 122 -2.70 4.08 4.63
C TYR A 122 -2.15 3.65 3.27
N ILE A 123 -0.82 3.78 3.14
CA ILE A 123 -0.03 3.35 2.00
C ILE A 123 1.10 2.48 2.54
N PHE A 124 1.24 1.30 1.98
CA PHE A 124 2.34 0.38 2.26
C PHE A 124 3.23 0.32 1.03
N ALA A 125 4.52 0.51 1.25
CA ALA A 125 5.53 0.21 0.24
C ALA A 125 6.47 -0.83 0.82
N THR A 126 6.81 -1.82 0.01
CA THR A 126 7.81 -2.82 0.36
C THR A 126 8.94 -2.73 -0.67
N ALA A 127 10.14 -3.10 -0.26
CA ALA A 127 11.34 -3.13 -1.09
C ALA A 127 12.12 -4.40 -0.79
N GLY A 128 12.62 -5.06 -1.83
CA GLY A 128 13.42 -6.27 -1.69
C GLY A 128 14.52 -6.38 -2.74
N ARG A 129 15.66 -6.98 -2.36
CA ARG A 129 16.85 -7.19 -3.20
C ARG A 129 17.43 -8.58 -2.94
N GLY A 130 17.81 -9.34 -3.98
CA GLY A 130 18.41 -10.67 -3.82
C GLY A 130 18.26 -11.60 -5.03
N GLY A 131 18.80 -12.83 -4.94
CA GLY A 131 18.76 -13.80 -6.04
C GLY A 131 17.34 -14.24 -6.40
N GLY A 132 16.85 -13.82 -7.56
CA GLY A 132 15.46 -14.00 -8.00
C GLY A 132 14.53 -12.81 -7.70
N PHE A 133 15.04 -11.77 -7.04
CA PHE A 133 14.33 -10.53 -6.75
C PHE A 133 14.92 -9.39 -7.60
N GLY A 134 14.09 -8.77 -8.44
CA GLY A 134 14.46 -7.66 -9.31
C GLY A 134 13.54 -7.54 -10.53
N ASN A 135 13.67 -6.47 -11.30
CA ASN A 135 12.90 -6.24 -12.54
C ASN A 135 13.47 -6.99 -13.76
N SER A 136 14.44 -7.88 -13.53
CA SER A 136 15.07 -8.68 -14.59
C SER A 136 14.09 -9.74 -15.06
N MET A 137 13.43 -9.45 -16.18
CA MET A 137 12.44 -10.26 -16.90
C MET A 137 13.02 -11.65 -17.27
N GLY A 138 12.93 -12.60 -16.34
CA GLY A 138 13.27 -14.01 -16.55
C GLY A 138 12.00 -14.87 -16.52
N PRO A 139 11.90 -15.94 -17.32
CA PRO A 139 10.67 -16.71 -17.56
C PRO A 139 10.13 -17.53 -16.37
N HIS A 140 10.63 -17.29 -15.15
CA HIS A 140 10.23 -17.99 -13.92
C HIS A 140 9.42 -17.02 -13.02
N GLU A 141 8.32 -16.49 -13.56
CA GLU A 141 7.50 -15.43 -12.95
C GLU A 141 6.59 -15.87 -11.79
N GLU A 142 6.36 -17.17 -11.57
CA GLU A 142 5.38 -17.61 -10.56
C GLU A 142 5.91 -17.60 -9.11
N GLY A 143 7.23 -17.56 -8.91
CA GLY A 143 7.83 -17.63 -7.56
C GLY A 143 8.21 -16.28 -6.93
N ALA A 144 8.06 -15.17 -7.67
CA ALA A 144 8.60 -13.87 -7.24
C ALA A 144 7.55 -12.90 -6.69
N ARG A 145 6.25 -13.17 -6.92
CA ARG A 145 5.16 -12.29 -6.46
C ARG A 145 5.09 -12.31 -4.93
N TRP A 146 5.05 -11.12 -4.31
CA TRP A 146 4.81 -11.05 -2.87
C TRP A 146 3.46 -11.66 -2.54
N ASP A 147 3.43 -12.44 -1.46
CA ASP A 147 2.18 -12.91 -0.91
C ASP A 147 1.30 -11.72 -0.55
N GLU A 148 -0.01 -11.93 -0.61
CA GLU A 148 -0.97 -10.91 -0.21
C GLU A 148 -0.80 -10.56 1.27
N PHE A 149 -0.89 -9.27 1.59
CA PHE A 149 -0.93 -8.83 2.97
C PHE A 149 -2.13 -9.45 3.69
N ARG A 150 -1.88 -9.97 4.90
CA ARG A 150 -2.92 -10.56 5.75
C ARG A 150 -3.03 -9.76 7.03
N LEU A 151 -4.26 -9.51 7.45
CA LEU A 151 -4.51 -8.99 8.80
C LEU A 151 -4.23 -10.09 9.81
N VAL A 152 -3.42 -9.76 10.80
CA VAL A 152 -2.98 -10.65 11.88
C VAL A 152 -3.67 -10.21 13.16
N ASP A 153 -4.31 -11.16 13.84
CA ASP A 153 -4.88 -10.99 15.16
C ASP A 153 -3.83 -11.35 16.22
N ILE A 154 -3.55 -10.44 17.15
CA ILE A 154 -2.41 -10.62 18.06
C ILE A 154 -2.66 -11.80 19.01
N GLU A 155 -3.85 -11.91 19.58
CA GLU A 155 -4.21 -12.95 20.55
C GLU A 155 -4.26 -14.32 19.89
N ARG A 156 -4.85 -14.43 18.70
CA ARG A 156 -4.99 -15.70 18.00
C ARG A 156 -3.72 -16.12 17.26
N ASP A 157 -3.08 -15.19 16.56
CA ASP A 157 -2.06 -15.52 15.56
C ASP A 157 -0.61 -15.29 16.10
N VAL A 158 -0.42 -14.48 17.15
CA VAL A 158 0.92 -14.15 17.71
C VAL A 158 1.13 -14.67 19.13
N GLU A 159 0.15 -14.50 20.03
CA GLU A 159 0.25 -14.88 21.45
C GLU A 159 0.71 -16.33 21.67
N PRO A 160 0.20 -17.35 20.93
CA PRO A 160 0.64 -18.73 21.16
C PRO A 160 2.14 -18.90 20.99
N CYS A 161 2.76 -18.22 20.03
CA CYS A 161 4.22 -18.27 19.86
C CYS A 161 4.97 -17.38 20.83
N ALA A 162 4.48 -16.16 21.07
CA ALA A 162 5.11 -15.24 22.02
C ALA A 162 5.11 -15.80 23.46
N SER A 163 4.14 -16.65 23.82
CA SER A 163 4.03 -17.33 25.12
C SER A 163 4.61 -18.75 25.16
N GLY A 164 5.22 -19.23 24.07
CA GLY A 164 5.87 -20.55 24.00
C GLY A 164 4.91 -21.75 23.92
N LYS A 165 3.65 -21.53 23.54
CA LYS A 165 2.60 -22.56 23.38
C LYS A 165 2.49 -23.10 21.95
N CYS A 166 3.15 -22.48 20.97
CA CYS A 166 3.10 -22.91 19.57
C CYS A 166 4.17 -23.96 19.23
N GLY A 167 3.90 -24.79 18.23
CA GLY A 167 4.82 -25.86 17.78
C GLY A 167 6.00 -25.40 16.92
N CYS A 168 6.22 -24.09 16.75
CA CYS A 168 7.21 -23.55 15.81
C CYS A 168 8.67 -23.65 16.29
N LEU A 169 8.89 -24.09 17.53
CA LEU A 169 10.20 -24.17 18.18
C LEU A 169 10.71 -25.61 18.36
N HIS A 170 10.08 -26.58 17.69
CA HIS A 170 10.47 -28.00 17.71
C HIS A 170 10.95 -28.48 16.34
#